data_AF-A0A2P9HDE7-F1
#
_entry.id   AF-A0A2P9HDE7-F1
#
_cell.length_a   1.000
_cell.length_b   1.000
_cell.length_c   1.000
_cell.angle_alpha   90.00
_cell.angle_beta   90.00
_cell.angle_gamma   90.00
#
_symmetry.space_group_name_H-M   'P 1'
#
loop_
_entity.id
_entity.type
_entity.pdbx_description
1 polymer ?
#
loop_
_entity_poly.entity_id
_entity_poly.type
_entity_poly.pdbx_seq_one_letter_code
_entity_poly.pdbx_strand_id
1 'polypeptide(L)'
;MYLGNVIGVIFALATVPFFAVILRVRFAIVAPLIMFVCLIGAYTVASASFDMVLLAIFGVVGYLFKKLDYPIAPFVLAMVLGQKAEDAFRQSLMISQGSLSVFFSNWLVGSVMTAGIAMIAIPALIALWRRRRPSLVEEV
;
A
#
# COMPACT_ATOMS: atom_id res chain seq x y z
N MET A 1 -9.61 -26.29 -4.48
CA MET A 1 -8.75 -25.13 -4.86
C MET A 1 -8.71 -24.88 -6.36
N TYR A 2 -8.34 -25.86 -7.20
CA TYR A 2 -8.16 -25.63 -8.64
C TYR A 2 -9.42 -25.16 -9.38
N LEU A 3 -10.60 -25.76 -9.14
CA LEU A 3 -11.87 -25.29 -9.71
C LEU A 3 -12.22 -23.84 -9.29
N GLY A 4 -11.95 -23.48 -8.03
CA GLY A 4 -12.17 -22.12 -7.52
C GLY A 4 -11.26 -21.09 -8.17
N ASN A 5 -9.99 -21.43 -8.42
CA ASN A 5 -9.07 -20.54 -9.13
C ASN A 5 -9.47 -20.37 -10.61
N VAL A 6 -9.90 -21.45 -11.28
CA VAL A 6 -10.37 -21.39 -12.67
C VAL A 6 -11.61 -20.51 -12.78
N ILE A 7 -12.61 -20.72 -11.92
CA ILE A 7 -13.82 -19.89 -11.88
C ILE A 7 -13.46 -18.45 -11.49
N GLY A 8 -12.55 -18.26 -10.54
CA GLY A 8 -12.08 -16.94 -10.10
C GLY A 8 -11.40 -16.15 -11.21
N VAL A 9 -10.56 -16.79 -12.03
CA VAL A 9 -9.94 -16.15 -13.20
C VAL A 9 -10.99 -15.75 -14.23
N ILE A 10 -11.97 -16.64 -14.52
CA ILE A 10 -13.07 -16.33 -15.45
C ILE A 10 -13.87 -15.12 -14.95
N PHE A 11 -14.23 -15.09 -13.66
CA PHE A 11 -14.96 -13.97 -13.06
C PHE A 11 -14.14 -12.69 -13.06
N ALA A 12 -12.85 -12.75 -12.71
CA ALA A 12 -11.97 -11.60 -12.71
C ALA A 12 -11.87 -10.99 -14.12
N LEU A 13 -11.61 -11.81 -15.14
CA LEU A 13 -11.53 -11.37 -16.54
C LEU A 13 -12.87 -10.81 -17.04
N ALA A 14 -14.00 -11.40 -16.64
CA ALA A 14 -15.32 -10.90 -17.00
C ALA A 14 -15.65 -9.55 -16.32
N THR A 15 -15.18 -9.31 -15.09
CA THR A 15 -15.53 -8.13 -14.29
C THR A 15 -14.57 -6.95 -14.50
N VAL A 16 -13.30 -7.21 -14.83
CA VAL A 16 -12.31 -6.17 -15.17
C VAL A 16 -12.82 -5.15 -16.22
N PRO A 17 -13.42 -5.54 -17.36
CA PRO A 17 -13.92 -4.58 -18.33
C PRO A 17 -15.07 -3.72 -17.76
N PHE A 18 -15.91 -4.27 -16.88
CA PHE A 18 -16.99 -3.52 -16.24
C PHE A 18 -16.44 -2.40 -15.34
N PHE A 19 -15.43 -2.69 -14.52
CA PHE A 19 -14.76 -1.67 -13.71
C PHE A 19 -13.95 -0.68 -14.55
N ALA A 20 -13.35 -1.12 -15.66
CA ALA A 20 -12.62 -0.25 -16.56
C ALA A 20 -13.50 0.83 -17.20
N VAL A 21 -14.79 0.55 -17.42
CA VAL A 21 -15.75 1.55 -17.94
C VAL A 21 -15.98 2.68 -16.93
N ILE A 22 -16.01 2.38 -15.63
CA ILE A 22 -16.18 3.39 -14.57
C ILE A 22 -15.01 4.39 -14.59
N LEU A 23 -13.80 3.92 -14.87
CA LEU A 23 -12.60 4.77 -14.99
C LEU A 23 -12.63 5.72 -16.20
N ARG A 24 -13.51 5.50 -17.18
CA ARG A 24 -13.66 6.39 -18.35
C ARG A 24 -14.51 7.63 -18.05
N VAL A 25 -15.19 7.68 -16.91
CA VAL A 25 -15.99 8.84 -16.52
C VAL A 25 -15.05 10.01 -16.20
N ARG A 26 -15.43 11.22 -16.64
CA ARG A 26 -14.65 12.44 -16.41
C ARG A 26 -14.37 12.63 -14.92
N PHE A 27 -13.10 12.77 -14.54
CA PHE A 27 -12.67 12.92 -13.15
C PHE A 27 -13.37 14.10 -12.43
N ALA A 28 -13.73 15.15 -13.17
CA ALA A 28 -14.48 16.29 -12.65
C ALA A 28 -15.86 15.93 -12.06
N ILE A 29 -16.46 14.81 -12.48
CA ILE A 29 -17.75 14.31 -11.97
C ILE A 29 -17.52 13.24 -10.88
N VAL A 30 -16.52 12.38 -11.09
CA VAL A 30 -16.21 11.28 -10.17
C VAL A 30 -15.69 11.81 -8.83
N ALA A 31 -14.82 12.82 -8.84
CA ALA A 31 -14.24 13.39 -7.63
C ALA A 31 -15.29 13.95 -6.64
N PRO A 32 -16.24 14.83 -7.03
CA PRO A 32 -17.26 15.31 -6.11
C PRO A 32 -18.19 14.19 -5.63
N LEU A 33 -18.54 13.22 -6.49
CA LEU A 33 -19.34 12.05 -6.10
C LEU A 33 -18.64 11.24 -4.99
N ILE A 34 -17.36 10.94 -5.15
CA ILE A 34 -16.56 10.22 -4.14
C ILE A 34 -16.54 11.02 -2.83
N MET A 35 -16.33 12.34 -2.90
CA MET A 35 -16.32 13.21 -1.71
C MET A 35 -17.65 13.15 -0.95
N PHE A 36 -18.79 13.22 -1.65
CA PHE A 36 -20.11 13.09 -1.02
C PHE A 36 -20.29 11.72 -0.33
N VAL A 37 -19.94 10.63 -1.01
CA VAL A 37 -20.05 9.29 -0.45
C VAL A 37 -19.15 9.11 0.77
N CYS A 38 -17.91 9.62 0.72
CA CYS A 38 -16.99 9.58 1.85
C CYS A 38 -17.47 10.42 3.05
N LEU A 39 -18.05 11.60 2.81
CA LEU A 39 -18.62 12.45 3.87
C LEU A 39 -19.81 11.75 4.55
N ILE A 40 -20.71 11.15 3.77
CA ILE A 40 -21.84 10.38 4.31
C ILE A 40 -21.33 9.16 5.09
N GLY A 41 -20.36 8.41 4.54
CA GLY A 41 -19.80 7.23 5.18
C GLY A 41 -19.10 7.55 6.51
N ALA A 42 -18.30 8.62 6.56
CA ALA A 42 -17.66 9.05 7.80
C ALA A 42 -18.68 9.49 8.86
N TYR A 43 -19.78 10.13 8.43
CA TYR A 43 -20.87 10.49 9.33
C TYR A 43 -21.56 9.26 9.94
N THR A 44 -21.87 8.26 9.10
CA THR A 44 -22.72 7.12 9.49
C THR A 44 -21.96 6.05 10.27
N VAL A 45 -20.71 5.78 9.92
CA VAL A 45 -19.94 4.67 10.52
C VAL A 45 -19.43 5.03 11.91
N ALA A 46 -18.97 6.27 12.11
CA ALA A 46 -18.32 6.65 13.35
C ALA A 46 -19.24 7.43 14.31
N SER A 47 -20.35 8.01 13.83
CA SER A 47 -21.23 8.90 14.62
C SER A 47 -20.45 9.95 15.45
N ALA A 48 -19.26 10.32 15.00
CA ALA A 48 -18.33 11.17 15.70
C ALA A 48 -17.98 12.34 14.79
N SER A 49 -18.27 13.56 15.26
CA SER A 49 -17.86 14.81 14.60
C SER A 49 -16.35 14.88 14.38
N PHE A 50 -15.58 14.16 15.20
CA PHE A 50 -14.13 14.04 15.07
C PHE A 50 -13.69 13.42 13.74
N ASP A 51 -14.38 12.38 13.25
CA ASP A 51 -13.99 11.67 12.03
C ASP A 51 -14.24 12.51 10.78
N MET A 52 -15.23 13.41 10.81
CA MET A 52 -15.42 14.42 9.76
C MET A 52 -14.26 15.42 9.71
N VAL A 53 -13.80 15.90 10.87
CA VAL A 53 -12.65 16.81 10.95
C VAL A 53 -11.39 16.10 10.48
N LEU A 54 -11.20 14.85 10.89
CA LEU A 54 -10.07 14.03 10.47
C LEU A 54 -10.08 13.79 8.96
N LEU A 55 -11.25 13.47 8.38
CA LEU A 55 -11.44 13.32 6.94
C LEU A 55 -11.14 14.62 6.19
N ALA A 56 -11.56 15.78 6.70
CA ALA A 56 -11.23 17.06 6.11
C ALA A 56 -9.72 17.32 6.13
N ILE A 57 -9.04 17.06 7.26
CA ILE A 57 -7.58 17.20 7.38
C ILE A 57 -6.87 16.27 6.39
N PHE A 58 -7.21 14.98 6.36
CA PHE A 58 -6.60 14.03 5.42
C PHE A 58 -6.93 14.33 3.96
N GLY A 59 -8.09 14.92 3.67
CA GLY A 59 -8.43 15.43 2.34
C GLY A 59 -7.48 16.55 1.89
N VAL A 60 -7.16 17.49 2.79
CA VAL A 60 -6.17 18.56 2.53
C VAL A 60 -4.77 17.98 2.36
N VAL A 61 -4.37 17.02 3.21
CA VAL A 61 -3.07 16.32 3.07
C VAL A 61 -2.99 15.58 1.73
N GLY A 62 -4.06 14.91 1.30
CA GLY A 62 -4.15 14.25 0.00
C GLY A 62 -4.02 15.23 -1.17
N TYR A 63 -4.63 16.42 -1.07
CA TYR A 63 -4.44 17.48 -2.05
C TYR A 63 -2.99 17.97 -2.09
N LEU A 64 -2.33 18.10 -0.94
CA LEU A 64 -0.92 18.47 -0.87
C LEU A 64 -0.03 17.40 -1.54
N PHE A 65 -0.30 16.12 -1.33
CA PHE A 65 0.43 15.04 -2.01
C PHE A 65 0.24 15.07 -3.52
N LYS A 66 -0.97 15.41 -3.99
CA LYS A 66 -1.22 15.63 -5.41
C LYS A 66 -0.43 16.82 -5.96
N LYS A 67 -0.32 17.92 -5.19
CA LYS A 67 0.45 19.11 -5.59
C LYS A 67 1.96 18.88 -5.61
N LEU A 68 2.45 17.94 -4.81
CA LEU A 68 3.86 17.54 -4.73
C LEU A 68 4.19 16.38 -5.68
N ASP A 69 3.28 16.00 -6.58
CA ASP A 69 3.41 14.87 -7.52
C ASP A 69 3.78 13.54 -6.85
N TYR A 70 3.38 13.35 -5.59
CA TYR A 70 3.55 12.06 -4.93
C TYR A 70 2.55 11.04 -5.46
N PRO A 71 3.00 9.83 -5.82
CA PRO A 71 2.10 8.80 -6.31
C PRO A 71 1.23 8.29 -5.15
N ILE A 72 -0.07 8.60 -5.19
CA ILE A 72 -1.03 8.25 -4.13
C ILE A 72 -1.27 6.72 -4.09
N ALA A 73 -1.20 6.05 -5.25
CA ALA A 73 -1.46 4.61 -5.34
C ALA A 73 -0.50 3.75 -4.48
N PRO A 74 0.83 3.94 -4.51
CA PRO A 74 1.77 3.30 -3.58
C PRO A 74 1.46 3.54 -2.10
N PHE A 75 0.98 4.74 -1.73
CA PHE A 75 0.65 5.06 -0.35
C PHE A 75 -0.54 4.24 0.15
N VAL A 76 -1.61 4.18 -0.64
CA VAL A 76 -2.79 3.35 -0.32
C VAL A 76 -2.40 1.87 -0.25
N LEU A 77 -1.58 1.40 -1.21
CA LEU A 77 -1.08 0.03 -1.22
C LEU A 77 -0.26 -0.28 0.04
N ALA A 78 0.63 0.63 0.47
CA ALA A 78 1.40 0.50 1.68
C ALA A 78 0.52 0.44 2.94
N MET A 79 -0.55 1.25 3.01
CA MET A 79 -1.49 1.20 4.14
C MET A 79 -2.20 -0.15 4.24
N VAL A 80 -2.68 -0.69 3.11
CA VAL A 80 -3.37 -1.99 3.09
C VAL A 80 -2.43 -3.15 3.38
N LEU A 81 -1.24 -3.17 2.74
CA LEU A 81 -0.24 -4.21 2.95
C LEU A 81 0.38 -4.14 4.35
N GLY A 82 0.55 -2.94 4.91
CA GLY A 82 1.13 -2.73 6.23
C GLY A 82 0.32 -3.41 7.33
N GLN A 83 -1.01 -3.29 7.29
CA GLN A 83 -1.89 -3.99 8.25
C GLN A 83 -1.71 -5.51 8.15
N LYS A 84 -1.71 -6.05 6.93
CA LYS A 84 -1.48 -7.48 6.69
C LYS A 84 -0.10 -7.95 7.17
N ALA A 85 0.92 -7.12 7.00
CA ALA A 85 2.27 -7.39 7.46
C ALA A 85 2.36 -7.39 9.00
N GLU A 86 1.72 -6.43 9.66
CA GLU A 86 1.63 -6.36 11.13
C GLU A 86 0.87 -7.56 11.70
N ASP A 87 -0.25 -7.95 11.09
CA ASP A 87 -1.02 -9.13 11.49
C ASP A 87 -0.16 -10.41 11.40
N ALA A 88 0.55 -10.59 10.29
CA ALA A 88 1.45 -11.73 10.09
C ALA A 88 2.64 -11.72 11.07
N PHE A 89 3.19 -10.54 11.36
CA PHE A 89 4.26 -10.36 12.34
C PHE A 89 3.80 -10.74 13.75
N ARG A 90 2.65 -10.21 14.18
CA ARG A 90 2.02 -10.54 15.47
C ARG A 90 1.68 -12.01 15.59
N GLN A 91 1.10 -12.59 14.54
CA GLN A 91 0.79 -14.02 14.49
C GLN A 91 2.06 -14.86 14.67
N SER A 92 3.15 -14.49 14.00
CA SER A 92 4.45 -15.20 14.11
C SER A 92 5.02 -15.10 15.52
N LEU A 93 4.94 -13.93 16.16
CA LEU A 93 5.40 -13.75 17.55
C LEU A 93 4.53 -14.50 18.56
N MET A 94 3.21 -14.55 18.36
CA MET A 94 2.30 -15.33 19.21
C MET A 94 2.63 -16.82 19.15
N ILE A 95 2.89 -17.35 17.94
CA ILE A 95 3.34 -18.74 17.75
C ILE A 95 4.68 -19.00 18.46
N SER A 96 5.57 -18.00 18.44
CA SER A 96 6.89 -18.08 19.05
C SER A 96 6.94 -17.74 20.55
N GLN A 97 5.79 -17.48 21.20
CA GLN A 97 5.74 -16.99 22.59
C GLN A 97 6.62 -15.73 22.83
N GLY A 98 6.70 -14.84 21.84
CA GLY A 98 7.47 -13.59 21.92
C GLY A 98 8.95 -13.70 21.55
N SER A 99 9.47 -14.88 21.16
CA SER A 99 10.86 -14.98 20.70
C SER A 99 11.05 -14.51 19.25
N LEU A 100 11.99 -13.58 19.05
CA LEU A 100 12.40 -13.11 17.71
C LEU A 100 13.26 -14.15 16.96
N SER A 101 13.68 -15.22 17.62
CA SER A 101 14.47 -16.29 17.00
C SER A 101 13.71 -17.05 15.90
N VAL A 102 12.37 -16.96 15.87
CA VAL A 102 11.56 -17.64 14.85
C VAL A 102 11.83 -17.15 13.43
N PHE A 103 12.23 -15.89 13.25
CA PHE A 103 12.60 -15.35 11.93
C PHE A 103 13.89 -15.94 11.34
N PHE A 104 14.71 -16.61 12.17
CA PHE A 104 15.96 -17.27 11.75
C PHE A 104 16.03 -18.74 12.18
N SER A 105 14.90 -19.32 12.61
CA SER A 105 14.85 -20.67 13.18
C SER A 105 15.12 -21.78 12.16
N ASN A 106 14.77 -21.55 10.88
CA ASN A 106 14.95 -22.51 9.81
C ASN A 106 15.65 -21.84 8.62
N TRP A 107 16.45 -22.60 7.88
CA TRP A 107 17.17 -22.13 6.70
C TRP A 107 16.25 -21.47 5.67
N LEU A 108 15.04 -22.02 5.48
CA LEU A 108 14.04 -21.48 4.57
C LEU A 108 13.47 -20.14 5.05
N VAL A 109 13.15 -20.02 6.35
CA VAL A 109 12.60 -18.76 6.91
C VAL A 109 13.68 -17.68 6.95
N GLY A 110 14.90 -18.03 7.36
CA GLY A 110 16.03 -17.11 7.40
C GLY A 110 16.41 -16.60 6.01
N SER A 111 16.40 -17.45 4.98
CA SER A 111 16.68 -17.01 3.60
C SER A 111 15.59 -16.08 3.05
N VAL A 112 14.31 -16.34 3.32
CA VAL A 112 13.22 -15.46 2.90
C VAL A 112 13.27 -14.12 3.65
N MET A 113 13.54 -14.14 4.96
CA MET A 113 13.64 -12.93 5.77
C MET A 113 14.84 -12.06 5.35
N THR A 114 16.00 -12.67 5.13
CA THR A 114 17.19 -11.95 4.63
C THR A 114 16.97 -11.40 3.23
N ALA A 115 16.33 -12.14 2.32
CA ALA A 115 15.97 -11.65 0.99
C ALA A 115 14.99 -10.45 1.06
N GLY A 116 13.98 -10.50 1.93
CA GLY A 116 13.05 -9.39 2.15
C GLY A 116 13.75 -8.13 2.66
N ILE A 117 14.60 -8.27 3.69
CA ILE A 117 15.41 -7.15 4.22
C ILE A 117 16.35 -6.62 3.13
N ALA A 118 16.99 -7.50 2.36
CA ALA A 118 17.87 -7.10 1.28
C ALA A 118 17.13 -6.31 0.18
N MET A 119 15.93 -6.73 -0.25
CA MET A 119 15.15 -5.99 -1.25
C MET A 119 14.79 -4.58 -0.79
N ILE A 120 14.55 -4.37 0.50
CA ILE A 120 14.29 -3.03 1.07
C ILE A 120 15.58 -2.22 1.19
N ALA A 121 16.67 -2.86 1.65
CA ALA A 121 17.94 -2.20 1.93
C ALA A 121 18.73 -1.84 0.66
N ILE A 122 18.73 -2.70 -0.37
CA ILE A 122 19.48 -2.50 -1.62
C ILE A 122 19.18 -1.14 -2.30
N PRO A 123 17.91 -0.77 -2.61
CA PRO A 123 17.62 0.52 -3.24
C PRO A 123 17.98 1.71 -2.35
N ALA A 124 17.80 1.59 -1.03
CA ALA A 124 18.20 2.62 -0.07
C ALA A 124 19.72 2.80 0.01
N LEU A 125 20.49 1.70 0.01
CA LEU A 125 21.96 1.70 0.02
C LEU A 125 22.53 2.24 -1.29
N ILE A 126 21.97 1.85 -2.44
CA ILE A 126 22.37 2.39 -3.75
C ILE A 126 22.08 3.89 -3.83
N ALA A 127 20.92 4.35 -3.36
CA ALA A 127 20.59 5.78 -3.31
C ALA A 127 21.55 6.56 -2.40
N LEU A 128 21.95 5.98 -1.26
CA LEU A 128 22.91 6.58 -0.33
C LEU A 128 24.34 6.60 -0.89
N TRP A 129 24.78 5.55 -1.58
CA TRP A 129 26.08 5.48 -2.26
C TRP A 129 26.16 6.43 -3.46
N ARG A 130 25.07 6.57 -4.23
CA ARG A 130 24.99 7.51 -5.36
C ARG A 130 24.99 8.96 -4.90
N ARG A 131 24.36 9.28 -3.76
CA ARG A 131 24.46 10.60 -3.11
C ARG A 131 25.87 10.93 -2.62
N ARG A 132 26.74 9.94 -2.38
CA ARG A 132 28.14 10.13 -2.00
C ARG A 132 29.12 10.23 -3.17
N ARG A 133 28.69 10.07 -4.43
CA ARG A 133 29.53 10.33 -5.63
C ARG A 133 28.89 11.37 -6.56
N PRO A 134 29.06 12.68 -6.30
CA PRO A 134 28.55 13.75 -7.15
C PRO A 134 29.45 14.15 -8.34
N SER A 135 30.50 13.40 -8.72
CA SER A 135 31.40 13.82 -9.80
C SER A 135 32.15 12.63 -10.41
N LEU A 136 32.45 12.71 -11.72
CA LEU A 136 33.25 11.80 -12.58
C LEU A 136 32.50 10.99 -13.67
N VAL A 137 31.33 11.43 -14.16
CA VAL A 137 30.83 10.98 -15.49
C VAL A 137 30.35 12.17 -16.32
N GLU A 138 31.21 13.19 -16.37
CA GLU A 138 31.13 14.26 -17.36
C GLU A 138 32.56 14.47 -17.88
N GLU A 139 33.03 13.48 -18.64
CA GLU A 139 34.15 13.54 -19.62
C GLU A 139 34.44 12.09 -20.06
N VAL A 140 33.76 11.63 -21.12
CA VAL A 140 34.30 11.34 -22.48
C VAL A 140 33.10 11.12 -23.40
#